data_AF-A0A1I7TTP4-F1
#
_entry.id   AF-A0A1I7TTP4-F1
#
_cell.length_a   1.000
_cell.length_b   1.000
_cell.length_c   1.000
_cell.angle_alpha   90.00
_cell.angle_beta   90.00
_cell.angle_gamma   90.00
#
_symmetry.space_group_name_H-M   'P 1'
#
loop_
_entity.id
_entity.type
_entity.pdbx_description
1 polymer ?
#
loop_
_entity_poly.entity_id
_entity_poly.type
_entity_poly.pdbx_seq_one_letter_code
_entity_poly.pdbx_strand_id
1 'polypeptide(L)'
;MGVSLEYSVIIPSKCFQKFLSNRIAPICGSRIFILLKRFPNENYTSTLIETLQMNHISMDVITSITPSGGLYHQTMYEIATRTNGICAFENDDHFAQTAYYMNKLAVPYTVYSVNIPVSGSGSMSLPPFTRSCTKYCNFYPAMTIQDHGQLDSYRSANLTFKNSPTGSARYLTENSDSLYNSNGTLMTSIFHLDLPLTYNITLDYKYSNNQVQIMQIRIFSDEPIDYWLPYN
;
A
#
# COMPACT_ATOMS: atom_id res chain seq x y z
N MET A 1 -9.47 -35.70 31.20
CA MET A 1 -8.49 -34.59 31.06
C MET A 1 -8.62 -34.06 29.64
N GLY A 2 -9.47 -33.05 29.45
CA GLY A 2 -9.59 -32.34 28.18
C GLY A 2 -8.54 -31.25 28.15
N VAL A 3 -7.55 -31.38 27.26
CA VAL A 3 -6.60 -30.30 26.98
C VAL A 3 -7.40 -29.21 26.26
N SER A 4 -7.74 -28.16 26.99
CA SER A 4 -8.16 -26.89 26.41
C SER A 4 -6.99 -26.35 25.61
N LEU A 5 -7.00 -26.58 24.29
CA LEU A 5 -6.23 -25.76 23.37
C LEU A 5 -6.81 -24.36 23.45
N GLU A 6 -6.23 -23.51 24.31
CA GLU A 6 -6.35 -22.07 24.16
C GLU A 6 -5.80 -21.73 22.78
N TYR A 7 -6.69 -21.59 21.81
CA TYR A 7 -6.39 -20.86 20.59
C TYR A 7 -6.15 -19.42 21.00
N SER A 8 -4.91 -19.11 21.35
CA SER A 8 -4.43 -17.76 21.47
C SER A 8 -4.62 -17.12 20.11
N VAL A 9 -5.74 -16.43 19.92
CA VAL A 9 -5.95 -15.49 18.83
C VAL A 9 -4.77 -14.52 18.94
N ILE A 10 -3.78 -14.70 18.08
CA ILE A 10 -2.57 -13.89 18.08
C ILE A 10 -3.03 -12.49 17.69
N ILE A 11 -3.21 -11.63 18.70
CA ILE A 11 -3.40 -10.21 18.51
C ILE A 11 -2.16 -9.72 17.76
N PRO A 12 -2.30 -8.95 16.67
CA PRO A 12 -1.16 -8.44 15.90
C PRO A 12 -0.05 -7.83 16.79
N SER A 13 -0.45 -7.19 17.89
CA SER A 13 0.41 -6.57 18.91
C SER A 13 1.55 -7.46 19.43
N LYS A 14 1.27 -8.70 19.84
CA LYS A 14 2.28 -9.59 20.45
C LYS A 14 3.30 -10.08 19.42
N CYS A 15 2.85 -10.34 18.20
CA CYS A 15 3.75 -10.69 17.10
C CYS A 15 4.68 -9.52 16.75
N PHE A 16 4.15 -8.30 16.65
CA PHE A 16 4.97 -7.12 16.38
C PHE A 16 5.99 -6.88 17.49
N GLN A 17 5.59 -6.95 18.75
CA GLN A 17 6.52 -6.76 19.87
C GLN A 17 7.67 -7.76 19.83
N LYS A 18 7.38 -9.04 19.59
CA LYS A 18 8.41 -10.07 19.47
C LYS A 18 9.37 -9.78 18.32
N PHE A 19 8.85 -9.42 17.14
CA PHE A 19 9.65 -9.05 15.98
C PHE A 19 10.52 -7.81 16.23
N LEU A 20 9.95 -6.73 16.77
CA LEU A 20 10.67 -5.47 17.06
C LEU A 20 11.71 -5.61 18.18
N SER A 21 11.50 -6.59 19.07
CA SER A 21 12.48 -6.94 20.11
C SER A 21 13.60 -7.85 19.61
N ASN A 22 13.58 -8.30 18.35
CA ASN A 22 14.59 -9.21 17.82
C ASN A 22 15.99 -8.59 17.90
N ARG A 23 16.95 -9.37 18.42
CA ARG A 23 18.38 -9.03 18.52
C ARG A 23 19.28 -10.01 17.78
N ILE A 24 18.71 -11.07 17.20
CA ILE A 24 19.42 -12.11 16.45
C ILE A 24 19.68 -11.64 15.02
N ALA A 25 18.70 -10.98 14.39
CA ALA A 25 18.79 -10.46 13.03
C ALA A 25 18.44 -8.96 13.00
N PRO A 26 19.05 -8.16 12.11
CA PRO A 26 18.70 -6.76 11.95
C PRO A 26 17.25 -6.63 11.47
N ILE A 27 16.52 -5.70 12.09
CA ILE A 27 15.14 -5.37 11.70
C ILE A 27 15.06 -4.12 10.81
N CYS A 28 16.14 -3.35 10.73
CA CYS A 28 16.17 -2.11 9.95
C CYS A 28 15.89 -2.40 8.47
N GLY A 29 15.00 -1.65 7.84
CA GLY A 29 14.61 -1.85 6.44
C GLY A 29 13.72 -3.07 6.18
N SER A 30 13.21 -3.71 7.24
CA SER A 30 12.32 -4.88 7.07
C SER A 30 10.99 -4.48 6.43
N ARG A 31 10.39 -5.42 5.70
CA ARG A 31 9.04 -5.29 5.16
C ARG A 31 8.13 -6.33 5.82
N ILE A 32 7.03 -5.87 6.38
CA ILE A 32 6.02 -6.74 6.99
C ILE A 32 4.84 -6.83 6.03
N PHE A 33 4.45 -8.04 5.68
CA PHE A 33 3.27 -8.31 4.85
C PHE A 33 2.24 -9.09 5.66
N ILE A 34 1.00 -8.59 5.73
CA ILE A 34 -0.06 -9.13 6.60
C ILE A 34 -1.30 -9.47 5.79
N LEU A 35 -1.81 -10.68 5.99
CA LEU A 35 -3.16 -11.06 5.58
C LEU A 35 -4.08 -10.95 6.81
N LEU A 36 -4.95 -9.94 6.81
CA LEU A 36 -5.74 -9.55 7.97
C LEU A 36 -7.20 -10.00 7.85
N LYS A 37 -7.51 -11.15 8.46
CA LYS A 37 -8.88 -11.68 8.52
C LYS A 37 -9.70 -11.13 9.70
N ARG A 38 -9.04 -10.70 10.77
CA ARG A 38 -9.67 -10.14 11.98
C ARG A 38 -9.06 -8.78 12.28
N PHE A 39 -9.88 -7.75 12.44
CA PHE A 39 -9.37 -6.42 12.74
C PHE A 39 -8.79 -6.33 14.16
N PRO A 40 -7.89 -5.37 14.43
CA PRO A 40 -7.53 -5.00 15.78
C PRO A 40 -8.76 -4.63 16.64
N ASN A 41 -8.69 -4.92 17.93
CA ASN A 41 -9.64 -4.43 18.95
C ASN A 41 -9.12 -3.19 19.67
N GLU A 42 -7.90 -2.76 19.34
CA GLU A 42 -7.22 -1.65 19.96
C GLU A 42 -6.81 -0.69 18.84
N ASN A 43 -6.96 0.59 19.08
CA ASN A 43 -6.30 1.57 18.24
C ASN A 43 -4.83 1.62 18.69
N TYR A 44 -3.90 1.18 17.83
CA TYR A 44 -2.49 1.17 18.19
C TYR A 44 -1.97 2.58 18.41
N THR A 45 -1.10 2.71 19.41
CA THR A 45 -0.53 3.99 19.82
C THR A 45 0.55 4.45 18.86
N SER A 46 0.78 5.77 18.81
CA SER A 46 1.84 6.41 18.02
C SER A 46 3.21 5.73 18.18
N THR A 47 3.49 5.15 19.36
CA THR A 47 4.71 4.41 19.68
C THR A 47 5.02 3.26 18.70
N LEU A 48 4.03 2.50 18.24
CA LEU A 48 4.28 1.41 17.28
C LEU A 48 4.74 1.99 15.94
N ILE A 49 4.04 3.00 15.44
CA ILE A 49 4.37 3.68 14.18
C ILE A 49 5.75 4.34 14.28
N GLU A 50 6.02 5.06 15.36
CA GLU A 50 7.33 5.67 15.63
C GLU A 50 8.45 4.60 15.63
N THR A 51 8.21 3.44 16.25
CA THR A 51 9.20 2.34 16.27
C THR A 51 9.44 1.76 14.87
N LEU A 52 8.38 1.58 14.08
CA LEU A 52 8.49 1.13 12.69
C LEU A 52 9.27 2.15 11.85
N GLN A 53 8.94 3.44 12.00
CA GLN A 53 9.61 4.54 11.29
C GLN A 53 11.09 4.68 11.65
N MET A 54 11.44 4.60 12.94
CA MET A 54 12.84 4.65 13.41
C MET A 54 13.69 3.49 12.86
N ASN A 55 13.07 2.37 12.53
CA ASN A 55 13.74 1.21 11.95
C ASN A 55 13.52 1.09 10.45
N HIS A 56 12.96 2.10 9.77
CA HIS A 56 12.69 2.04 8.32
C HIS A 56 11.87 0.80 7.90
N ILE A 57 10.93 0.39 8.74
CA ILE A 57 10.09 -0.78 8.52
C ILE A 57 8.79 -0.34 7.85
N SER A 58 8.47 -0.94 6.71
CA SER A 58 7.20 -0.72 6.01
C SER A 58 6.22 -1.86 6.25
N MET A 59 4.93 -1.55 6.26
CA MET A 59 3.86 -2.51 6.50
C MET A 59 2.82 -2.50 5.38
N ASP A 60 2.74 -3.63 4.68
CA ASP A 60 1.70 -3.88 3.69
C ASP A 60 0.66 -4.85 4.25
N VAL A 61 -0.60 -4.56 3.97
CA VAL A 61 -1.74 -5.28 4.55
C VAL A 61 -2.77 -5.57 3.48
N ILE A 62 -3.25 -6.81 3.45
CA ILE A 62 -4.49 -7.18 2.76
C ILE A 62 -5.54 -7.39 3.83
N THR A 63 -6.58 -6.56 3.80
CA THR A 63 -7.62 -6.49 4.81
C THR A 63 -8.91 -7.09 4.29
N SER A 64 -9.49 -8.02 5.05
CA SER A 64 -10.75 -8.66 4.66
C SER A 64 -11.91 -7.66 4.76
N ILE A 65 -12.75 -7.62 3.73
CA ILE A 65 -14.03 -6.89 3.78
C ILE A 65 -15.15 -7.67 4.47
N THR A 66 -14.88 -8.93 4.88
CA THR A 66 -15.79 -9.79 5.63
C THR A 66 -15.13 -10.27 6.93
N PRO A 67 -14.62 -9.36 7.78
CA PRO A 67 -13.76 -9.72 8.90
C PRO A 67 -14.42 -10.74 9.84
N SER A 68 -13.62 -11.65 10.41
CA SER A 68 -14.11 -12.60 11.43
C SER A 68 -14.34 -11.95 12.80
N GLY A 69 -14.10 -10.63 12.92
CA GLY A 69 -14.32 -9.83 14.11
C GLY A 69 -13.33 -8.67 14.21
N GLY A 70 -13.39 -7.97 15.35
CA GLY A 70 -12.64 -6.74 15.57
C GLY A 70 -13.38 -5.50 15.06
N LEU A 71 -12.92 -4.32 15.48
CA LEU A 71 -13.66 -3.07 15.31
C LEU A 71 -12.88 -2.02 14.50
N TYR A 72 -11.55 -2.04 14.55
CA TYR A 72 -10.73 -0.92 14.08
C TYR A 72 -9.97 -1.27 12.79
N HIS A 73 -10.67 -1.31 11.66
CA HIS A 73 -10.05 -1.50 10.35
C HIS A 73 -9.11 -0.35 9.96
N GLN A 74 -9.48 0.88 10.32
CA GLN A 74 -8.68 2.08 10.02
C GLN A 74 -7.29 2.04 10.65
N THR A 75 -7.12 1.36 11.79
CA THR A 75 -5.81 1.29 12.47
C THR A 75 -4.74 0.68 11.58
N MET A 76 -5.03 -0.41 10.86
CA MET A 76 -4.03 -1.03 9.98
C MET A 76 -3.79 -0.20 8.72
N TYR A 77 -4.83 0.49 8.23
CA TYR A 77 -4.68 1.45 7.14
C TYR A 77 -3.75 2.61 7.54
N GLU A 78 -3.95 3.19 8.72
CA GLU A 78 -3.10 4.26 9.25
C GLU A 78 -1.64 3.82 9.41
N ILE A 79 -1.40 2.62 9.96
CA ILE A 79 -0.04 2.09 10.11
C ILE A 79 0.63 1.97 8.73
N ALA A 80 -0.06 1.39 7.74
CA ALA A 80 0.49 1.27 6.39
C ALA A 80 0.78 2.64 5.78
N THR A 81 -0.16 3.59 5.87
CA THR A 81 -0.01 4.99 5.44
C THR A 81 1.27 5.59 6.01
N ARG A 82 1.44 5.54 7.34
CA ARG A 82 2.52 6.22 8.06
C ARG A 82 3.86 5.49 8.00
N THR A 83 3.92 4.30 7.42
CA THR A 83 5.15 3.50 7.29
C THR A 83 5.56 3.26 5.84
N ASN A 84 5.03 4.08 4.90
CA ASN A 84 5.28 3.94 3.46
C ASN A 84 4.87 2.57 2.88
N GLY A 85 4.02 1.82 3.57
CA GLY A 85 3.39 0.62 3.07
C GLY A 85 2.04 0.89 2.38
N ILE A 86 1.32 -0.17 2.05
CA ILE A 86 0.00 -0.10 1.40
C ILE A 86 -1.00 -1.06 2.05
N CYS A 87 -2.25 -0.63 2.23
CA CYS A 87 -3.32 -1.40 2.84
C CYS A 87 -4.49 -1.53 1.86
N ALA A 88 -4.68 -2.72 1.29
CA ALA A 88 -5.78 -3.03 0.39
C ALA A 88 -6.94 -3.68 1.16
N PHE A 89 -8.17 -3.45 0.73
CA PHE A 89 -9.36 -4.15 1.20
C PHE A 89 -9.85 -5.09 0.11
N GLU A 90 -10.06 -6.36 0.46
CA GLU A 90 -10.35 -7.43 -0.50
C GLU A 90 -11.38 -8.44 0.04
N ASN A 91 -12.06 -9.12 -0.91
CA ASN A 91 -12.75 -10.36 -0.61
C ASN A 91 -11.74 -11.47 -0.32
N ASP A 92 -12.05 -12.36 0.61
CA ASP A 92 -11.09 -13.39 1.07
C ASP A 92 -10.63 -14.34 -0.05
N ASP A 93 -11.52 -14.65 -0.99
CA ASP A 93 -11.24 -15.50 -2.14
C ASP A 93 -10.17 -14.90 -3.06
N HIS A 94 -10.00 -13.58 -3.03
CA HIS A 94 -8.98 -12.85 -3.79
C HIS A 94 -7.68 -12.63 -3.00
N PHE A 95 -7.58 -13.01 -1.72
CA PHE A 95 -6.37 -12.79 -0.93
C PHE A 95 -5.11 -13.37 -1.56
N ALA A 96 -5.19 -14.58 -2.14
CA ALA A 96 -4.04 -15.20 -2.78
C ALA A 96 -3.57 -14.40 -4.01
N GLN A 97 -4.53 -13.91 -4.80
CA GLN A 97 -4.25 -13.12 -6.00
C GLN A 97 -3.74 -11.72 -5.65
N THR A 98 -4.39 -11.03 -4.71
CA THR A 98 -3.92 -9.73 -4.22
C THR A 98 -2.57 -9.87 -3.53
N ALA A 99 -2.32 -10.99 -2.82
CA ALA A 99 -0.99 -11.28 -2.28
C ALA A 99 0.04 -11.44 -3.39
N TYR A 100 -0.26 -12.10 -4.50
CA TYR A 100 0.66 -12.13 -5.64
C TYR A 100 1.00 -10.72 -6.16
N TYR A 101 0.01 -9.84 -6.24
CA TYR A 101 0.21 -8.47 -6.70
C TYR A 101 0.94 -7.58 -5.68
N MET A 102 0.67 -7.72 -4.38
CA MET A 102 1.26 -6.91 -3.31
C MET A 102 2.57 -7.47 -2.76
N ASN A 103 2.79 -8.78 -2.87
CA ASN A 103 3.97 -9.46 -2.36
C ASN A 103 5.18 -9.11 -3.24
N LYS A 104 5.68 -7.92 -2.95
CA LYS A 104 6.86 -7.32 -3.57
C LYS A 104 8.14 -7.80 -2.88
N LEU A 105 8.17 -8.97 -2.23
CA LEU A 105 9.41 -9.52 -1.69
C LEU A 105 10.47 -9.75 -2.79
N ALA A 106 10.05 -9.92 -4.05
CA ALA A 106 10.95 -9.97 -5.21
C ALA A 106 11.33 -8.58 -5.77
N VAL A 107 10.56 -7.53 -5.48
CA VAL A 107 10.79 -6.13 -5.90
C VAL A 107 10.77 -5.22 -4.65
N PRO A 108 11.76 -5.38 -3.75
CA PRO A 108 11.62 -4.96 -2.36
C PRO A 108 11.65 -3.44 -2.19
N TYR A 109 12.16 -2.69 -3.18
CA TYR A 109 12.48 -1.29 -3.01
C TYR A 109 11.28 -0.40 -3.33
N THR A 110 10.82 0.33 -2.32
CA THR A 110 9.85 1.42 -2.51
C THR A 110 10.63 2.65 -2.92
N VAL A 111 10.40 3.14 -4.14
CA VAL A 111 11.14 4.26 -4.76
C VAL A 111 10.30 5.54 -4.88
N TYR A 112 9.01 5.45 -4.55
CA TYR A 112 8.08 6.57 -4.51
C TYR A 112 6.98 6.27 -3.49
N SER A 113 6.63 7.24 -2.65
CA SER A 113 5.55 7.11 -1.66
C SER A 113 4.86 8.44 -1.46
N VAL A 114 3.54 8.48 -1.75
CA VAL A 114 2.69 9.63 -1.42
C VAL A 114 1.36 9.17 -0.83
N ASN A 115 0.91 9.88 0.19
CA ASN A 115 -0.42 9.74 0.79
C ASN A 115 -1.19 11.03 0.54
N ILE A 116 -2.40 10.93 -0.02
CA ILE A 116 -3.17 12.12 -0.42
C ILE A 116 -4.63 12.05 0.05
N PRO A 117 -5.13 13.08 0.75
CA PRO A 117 -6.55 13.20 1.01
C PRO A 117 -7.27 13.69 -0.26
N VAL A 118 -8.31 12.97 -0.67
CA VAL A 118 -9.14 13.30 -1.83
C VAL A 118 -10.62 13.27 -1.45
N SER A 119 -11.45 14.07 -2.10
CA SER A 119 -12.90 14.13 -1.82
C SER A 119 -13.66 14.62 -3.05
N GLY A 120 -14.83 14.04 -3.33
CA GLY A 120 -15.65 14.45 -4.46
C GLY A 120 -14.98 14.11 -5.80
N SER A 121 -14.85 15.08 -6.69
CA SER A 121 -14.19 14.90 -7.99
C SER A 121 -13.09 15.94 -8.17
N GLY A 122 -11.96 15.54 -8.73
CA GLY A 122 -10.85 16.46 -8.90
C GLY A 122 -9.73 15.90 -9.76
N SER A 123 -8.78 16.78 -10.02
CA SER A 123 -7.50 16.48 -10.66
C SER A 123 -6.40 17.19 -9.89
N MET A 124 -5.28 16.52 -9.67
CA MET A 124 -4.13 17.12 -9.00
C MET A 124 -2.80 16.60 -9.55
N SER A 125 -1.78 17.45 -9.48
CA SER A 125 -0.40 17.05 -9.74
C SER A 125 0.22 16.51 -8.46
N LEU A 126 0.91 15.37 -8.58
CA LEU A 126 1.69 14.78 -7.50
C LEU A 126 3.17 15.12 -7.69
N PRO A 127 4.03 14.94 -6.66
CA PRO A 127 5.47 15.03 -6.83
C PRO A 127 5.92 14.18 -8.03
N PRO A 128 6.77 14.72 -8.92
CA PRO A 128 7.19 13.98 -10.10
C PRO A 128 8.02 12.75 -9.70
N PHE A 129 7.95 11.70 -10.51
CA PHE A 129 8.76 10.51 -10.32
C PHE A 129 10.00 10.56 -11.20
N THR A 130 11.17 10.54 -10.60
CA THR A 130 12.44 10.38 -11.31
C THR A 130 12.87 8.93 -11.26
N ARG A 131 13.17 8.38 -12.43
CA ARG A 131 13.60 6.99 -12.57
C ARG A 131 14.92 6.76 -11.83
N SER A 132 14.98 5.78 -10.94
CA SER A 132 16.19 5.46 -10.16
C SER A 132 17.24 4.65 -10.93
N CYS A 133 16.82 3.88 -11.94
CA CYS A 133 17.71 2.97 -12.66
C CYS A 133 18.30 3.62 -13.94
N THR A 134 19.50 3.17 -14.36
CA THR A 134 20.16 3.59 -15.61
C THR A 134 19.98 2.61 -16.77
N LYS A 135 19.57 1.37 -16.48
CA LYS A 135 19.31 0.30 -17.46
C LYS A 135 17.81 0.00 -17.57
N TYR A 136 17.43 -1.08 -18.25
CA TYR A 136 16.05 -1.56 -18.24
C TYR A 136 15.68 -2.01 -16.81
N CYS A 137 14.59 -1.47 -16.26
CA CYS A 137 14.05 -1.89 -14.97
C CYS A 137 12.53 -1.80 -14.99
N ASN A 138 11.89 -2.64 -14.19
CA ASN A 138 10.44 -2.65 -14.05
C ASN A 138 10.02 -1.74 -12.89
N PHE A 139 8.89 -1.07 -13.09
CA PHE A 139 8.23 -0.32 -12.04
C PHE A 139 6.85 -0.90 -11.79
N TYR A 140 6.51 -1.04 -10.51
CA TYR A 140 5.24 -1.60 -10.09
C TYR A 140 4.49 -0.52 -9.32
N PRO A 141 3.77 0.38 -10.01
CA PRO A 141 2.90 1.33 -9.34
C PRO A 141 1.76 0.58 -8.65
N ALA A 142 1.47 0.97 -7.42
CA ALA A 142 0.35 0.49 -6.62
C ALA A 142 -0.37 1.69 -6.02
N MET A 143 -1.70 1.66 -6.04
CA MET A 143 -2.55 2.72 -5.56
C MET A 143 -3.78 2.15 -4.87
N THR A 144 -4.11 2.64 -3.68
CA THR A 144 -5.43 2.40 -3.09
C THR A 144 -6.43 3.44 -3.59
N ILE A 145 -7.67 3.01 -3.81
CA ILE A 145 -8.77 3.89 -4.27
C ILE A 145 -9.78 4.23 -3.20
N GLN A 146 -9.64 3.66 -2.01
CA GLN A 146 -10.46 3.92 -0.85
C GLN A 146 -9.72 3.46 0.40
N ASP A 147 -9.90 4.15 1.53
CA ASP A 147 -9.24 3.84 2.80
C ASP A 147 -10.01 2.87 3.71
N HIS A 148 -11.12 2.34 3.18
CA HIS A 148 -11.98 1.39 3.82
C HIS A 148 -12.62 0.47 2.77
N GLY A 149 -13.09 -0.69 3.21
CA GLY A 149 -13.94 -1.59 2.44
C GLY A 149 -15.32 -1.73 3.08
N GLN A 150 -16.36 -2.14 2.35
CA GLN A 150 -16.41 -2.43 0.91
C GLN A 150 -16.37 -1.15 0.05
N LEU A 151 -16.07 -1.26 -1.25
CA LEU A 151 -16.21 -0.14 -2.17
C LEU A 151 -17.65 0.37 -2.18
N ASP A 152 -17.84 1.66 -1.97
CA ASP A 152 -19.16 2.28 -1.90
C ASP A 152 -19.21 3.61 -2.67
N SER A 153 -18.23 4.48 -2.45
CA SER A 153 -18.22 5.86 -2.92
C SER A 153 -17.40 6.02 -4.21
N TYR A 154 -16.41 5.17 -4.44
CA TYR A 154 -15.52 5.16 -5.60
C TYR A 154 -16.30 5.10 -6.93
N ARG A 155 -15.87 5.91 -7.91
CA ARG A 155 -16.38 5.88 -9.28
C ARG A 155 -15.29 5.66 -10.32
N SER A 156 -14.20 6.42 -10.22
CA SER A 156 -13.05 6.27 -11.13
C SER A 156 -11.81 6.91 -10.54
N ALA A 157 -10.65 6.33 -10.79
CA ALA A 157 -9.35 6.96 -10.59
C ALA A 157 -8.41 6.63 -11.74
N ASN A 158 -7.63 7.62 -12.18
CA ASN A 158 -6.60 7.45 -13.20
C ASN A 158 -5.32 8.16 -12.75
N LEU A 159 -4.28 7.37 -12.54
CA LEU A 159 -2.95 7.87 -12.24
C LEU A 159 -2.12 7.86 -13.53
N THR A 160 -1.80 9.04 -14.04
CA THR A 160 -1.08 9.23 -15.30
C THR A 160 0.36 9.60 -15.04
N PHE A 161 1.29 8.90 -15.69
CA PHE A 161 2.72 9.20 -15.71
C PHE A 161 3.06 9.73 -17.09
N LYS A 162 3.36 11.02 -17.21
CA LYS A 162 3.66 11.67 -18.48
C LYS A 162 5.12 12.10 -18.56
N ASN A 163 5.82 11.61 -19.57
CA ASN A 163 7.15 12.07 -19.93
C ASN A 163 7.02 13.34 -20.78
N SER A 164 7.42 14.49 -20.23
CA SER A 164 7.29 15.76 -20.95
C SER A 164 8.21 15.85 -22.19
N PRO A 165 9.50 15.44 -22.11
CA PRO A 165 10.38 15.39 -23.29
C PRO A 165 9.89 14.52 -24.45
N THR A 166 9.42 13.30 -24.19
CA THR A 166 9.06 12.34 -25.26
C THR A 166 7.57 12.35 -25.61
N GLY A 167 6.73 12.91 -24.73
CA GLY A 167 5.28 12.84 -24.84
C GLY A 167 4.69 11.47 -24.47
N SER A 168 5.50 10.48 -24.12
CA SER A 168 5.00 9.14 -23.75
C SER A 168 4.27 9.18 -22.42
N ALA A 169 3.25 8.34 -22.29
CA ALA A 169 2.46 8.23 -21.08
C ALA A 169 2.19 6.77 -20.68
N ARG A 170 2.03 6.55 -19.37
CA ARG A 170 1.51 5.32 -18.78
C ARG A 170 0.37 5.66 -17.84
N TYR A 171 -0.57 4.74 -17.70
CA TYR A 171 -1.82 4.96 -16.97
C TYR A 171 -2.10 3.79 -16.05
N LEU A 172 -2.40 4.08 -14.79
CA LEU A 172 -2.97 3.12 -13.86
C LEU A 172 -4.44 3.48 -13.69
N THR A 173 -5.31 2.62 -14.19
CA THR A 173 -6.76 2.85 -14.28
C THR A 173 -7.54 1.67 -13.69
N GLU A 174 -8.86 1.75 -13.75
CA GLU A 174 -9.78 0.65 -13.40
C GLU A 174 -9.57 -0.64 -14.18
N ASN A 175 -8.95 -0.58 -15.35
CA ASN A 175 -8.54 -1.76 -16.12
C ASN A 175 -7.24 -2.39 -15.60
N SER A 176 -6.75 -1.97 -14.44
CA SER A 176 -5.59 -2.59 -13.80
C SER A 176 -5.90 -4.01 -13.35
N ASP A 177 -4.91 -4.90 -13.48
CA ASP A 177 -5.08 -6.34 -13.27
C ASP A 177 -5.65 -6.67 -11.88
N SER A 178 -5.23 -5.96 -10.82
CA SER A 178 -5.73 -6.25 -9.48
C SER A 178 -7.20 -5.85 -9.31
N LEU A 179 -7.56 -4.61 -9.67
CA LEU A 179 -8.92 -4.12 -9.43
C LEU A 179 -9.95 -4.84 -10.30
N TYR A 180 -9.60 -5.06 -11.57
CA TYR A 180 -10.45 -5.75 -12.53
C TYR A 180 -10.81 -7.17 -12.06
N ASN A 181 -9.87 -7.86 -11.40
CA ASN A 181 -10.06 -9.23 -10.98
C ASN A 181 -10.77 -9.37 -9.62
N SER A 182 -10.61 -8.44 -8.67
CA SER A 182 -11.09 -8.64 -7.28
C SER A 182 -12.22 -7.72 -6.80
N ASN A 183 -12.48 -6.61 -7.50
CA ASN A 183 -13.36 -5.53 -7.03
C ASN A 183 -12.97 -5.02 -5.61
N GLY A 184 -11.69 -5.13 -5.25
CA GLY A 184 -11.12 -4.63 -4.01
C GLY A 184 -10.72 -3.16 -4.09
N THR A 185 -9.84 -2.70 -3.20
CA THR A 185 -9.38 -1.30 -3.23
C THR A 185 -8.00 -1.09 -3.87
N LEU A 186 -7.34 -2.15 -4.34
CA LEU A 186 -6.00 -2.06 -4.91
C LEU A 186 -6.02 -1.95 -6.43
N MET A 187 -5.35 -0.93 -6.95
CA MET A 187 -4.91 -0.85 -8.34
C MET A 187 -3.41 -1.07 -8.42
N THR A 188 -2.95 -1.98 -9.26
CA THR A 188 -1.52 -2.18 -9.56
C THR A 188 -1.30 -2.58 -11.01
N SER A 189 -0.14 -2.25 -11.55
CA SER A 189 0.28 -2.71 -12.89
C SER A 189 1.80 -2.85 -12.96
N ILE A 190 2.33 -3.11 -14.16
CA ILE A 190 3.75 -3.13 -14.46
C ILE A 190 4.02 -2.08 -15.53
N PHE A 191 4.88 -1.11 -15.22
CA PHE A 191 5.25 -0.04 -16.13
C PHE A 191 6.68 -0.21 -16.62
N HIS A 192 6.84 -0.11 -17.93
CA HIS A 192 8.12 0.12 -18.59
C HIS A 192 8.22 1.60 -18.94
N LEU A 193 9.06 2.32 -18.20
CA LEU A 193 9.26 3.76 -18.36
C LEU A 193 10.48 4.04 -19.23
N ASP A 194 10.27 4.83 -20.27
CA ASP A 194 11.26 5.26 -21.25
C ASP A 194 12.32 6.21 -20.63
N LEU A 195 13.49 6.26 -21.24
CA LEU A 195 14.48 7.32 -21.01
C LEU A 195 14.12 8.54 -21.87
N PRO A 196 14.32 9.80 -21.39
CA PRO A 196 14.84 10.25 -20.07
C PRO A 196 13.76 10.98 -19.22
N LEU A 197 13.98 11.47 -17.99
CA LEU A 197 14.43 10.86 -16.72
C LEU A 197 13.32 11.02 -15.64
N THR A 198 12.31 11.86 -15.89
CA THR A 198 11.32 12.32 -14.91
C THR A 198 9.93 12.33 -15.53
N TYR A 199 8.97 11.79 -14.80
CA TYR A 199 7.57 11.71 -15.17
C TYR A 199 6.76 12.65 -14.30
N ASN A 200 5.99 13.53 -14.94
CA ASN A 200 4.96 14.28 -14.25
C ASN A 200 3.81 13.33 -13.94
N ILE A 201 3.38 13.33 -12.69
CA ILE A 201 2.30 12.46 -12.24
C ILE A 201 1.06 13.29 -12.00
N THR A 202 -0.05 12.90 -12.62
CA THR A 202 -1.37 13.49 -12.36
C THR A 202 -2.31 12.41 -11.88
N LEU A 203 -3.11 12.74 -10.88
CA LEU A 203 -4.21 11.91 -10.43
C LEU A 203 -5.51 12.61 -10.75
N ASP A 204 -6.35 11.93 -11.52
CA ASP A 204 -7.76 12.26 -11.72
C ASP A 204 -8.60 11.29 -10.91
N TYR A 205 -9.56 11.80 -10.13
CA TYR A 205 -10.42 10.97 -9.29
C TYR A 205 -11.85 11.47 -9.25
N LYS A 206 -12.76 10.52 -9.01
CA LYS A 206 -14.19 10.76 -8.88
C LYS A 206 -14.79 9.84 -7.84
N TYR A 207 -15.46 10.44 -6.87
CA TYR A 207 -16.30 9.80 -5.86
C TYR A 207 -17.74 10.32 -5.98
N SER A 208 -18.68 9.53 -5.49
CA SER A 208 -20.11 9.89 -5.47
C SER A 208 -20.50 10.78 -4.30
N ASN A 209 -19.64 10.95 -3.32
CA ASN A 209 -19.84 11.78 -2.15
C ASN A 209 -18.57 12.63 -1.87
N ASN A 210 -18.66 13.49 -0.84
CA ASN A 210 -17.56 14.34 -0.39
C ASN A 210 -16.90 13.80 0.89
N GLN A 211 -16.97 12.49 1.15
CA GLN A 211 -16.19 11.90 2.23
C GLN A 211 -14.73 11.84 1.80
N VAL A 212 -13.85 12.31 2.68
CA VAL A 212 -12.41 12.28 2.42
C VAL A 212 -11.93 10.83 2.44
N GLN A 213 -11.20 10.45 1.40
CA GLN A 213 -10.43 9.21 1.32
C GLN A 213 -8.95 9.55 1.35
N ILE A 214 -8.15 8.79 2.10
CA ILE A 214 -6.69 8.89 2.04
C ILE A 214 -6.18 7.85 1.04
N MET A 215 -5.82 8.24 -0.18
CA MET A 215 -5.21 7.32 -1.14
C MET A 215 -3.72 7.13 -0.85
N GLN A 216 -3.27 5.88 -0.87
CA GLN A 216 -1.85 5.50 -0.75
C GLN A 216 -1.33 5.16 -2.14
N ILE A 217 -0.30 5.88 -2.60
CA ILE A 217 0.34 5.64 -3.90
C ILE A 217 1.80 5.27 -3.65
N ARG A 218 2.22 4.13 -4.20
CA ARG A 218 3.58 3.58 -4.10
C ARG A 218 4.09 3.21 -5.49
N ILE A 219 5.40 3.29 -5.67
CA ILE A 219 6.08 2.67 -6.81
C ILE A 219 7.16 1.77 -6.25
N PHE A 220 7.11 0.49 -6.63
CA PHE A 220 8.14 -0.48 -6.30
C PHE A 220 9.06 -0.72 -7.50
N SER A 221 10.31 -1.08 -7.23
CA SER A 221 11.32 -1.38 -8.24
C SER A 221 12.21 -2.54 -7.81
N ASP A 222 12.84 -3.16 -8.81
CA ASP A 222 13.94 -4.12 -8.65
C ASP A 222 15.23 -3.43 -8.18
N GLU A 223 15.35 -2.11 -8.38
CA GLU A 223 16.55 -1.34 -8.07
C GLU A 223 16.32 -0.39 -6.88
N PRO A 224 17.28 -0.30 -5.94
CA PRO A 224 17.16 0.57 -4.78
C PRO A 224 17.32 2.05 -5.14
N ILE A 225 16.92 2.90 -4.20
CA ILE A 225 17.38 4.28 -4.07
C ILE A 225 18.35 4.36 -2.88
N ASP A 226 19.20 5.38 -2.85
CA ASP A 226 20.27 5.57 -1.86
C ASP A 226 19.82 6.35 -0.61
N TYR A 227 18.52 6.57 -0.45
CA TYR A 227 17.92 7.25 0.70
C TYR A 227 16.59 6.60 1.12
N TRP A 228 16.22 6.80 2.38
CA TRP A 228 14.88 6.43 2.87
C TRP A 228 13.86 7.48 2.47
N LEU A 229 12.71 7.03 1.94
CA LEU A 229 11.61 7.92 1.64
C LEU A 229 11.10 8.60 2.93
N PRO A 230 10.72 9.89 2.87
CA PRO A 230 10.11 10.56 4.01
C PRO A 230 8.79 9.89 4.38
N TYR A 231 8.40 9.99 5.65
CA TYR A 231 7.07 9.60 6.10
C TYR A 231 6.14 10.81 5.99
N ASN A 232 4.96 10.62 5.41
CA ASN A 232 3.93 11.64 5.20
C ASN A 232 2.56 11.23 5.73
#